data_AF-A0A8T7C9U7-F1
#
_entry.id   AF-A0A8T7C9U7-F1
#
_cell.length_a   1.000
_cell.length_b   1.000
_cell.length_c   1.000
_cell.angle_alpha   90.00
_cell.angle_beta   90.00
_cell.angle_gamma   90.00
#
_symmetry.space_group_name_H-M   'P 1'
#
loop_
_entity.id
_entity.type
_entity.pdbx_description
1 polymer ?
#
loop_
_entity_poly.entity_id
_entity_poly.type
_entity_poly.pdbx_seq_one_letter_code
_entity_poly.pdbx_strand_id
1 'polypeptide(L)'
;MISHPDRTGLIALLGPQSQTASVAMAVNALGVDGSIGAITAGWRDAEGDIGELTEHLGVEVTDLAVYERVEKIFALDVSLFRAHRKRQDILKQLQRLYRVRLRSGADACYRLMKRSEDAELVRLQLRGAISQLRALDRFHSRQIAKVHSEFEKEVALAERPAVREHRSEIAEQLSSLGAVLIAGGHVAVLASRLRLLGMRELLAGHALIGWSAGAMIMTDQLVLFHDKAPQGRREPELLDVGLGRASRIVALPAATQRLDLGQDDHLALMARRFAPASCLALDESDWIAWSHDRLLAARGVRRIKRNGVLAGVNAGA
;
A
#
# COMPACT_ATOMS: atom_id res chain seq x y z
N MET A 1 16.05 -11.56 -29.20
CA MET A 1 15.07 -11.71 -28.11
C MET A 1 15.83 -12.07 -26.84
N ILE A 2 16.23 -11.08 -26.06
CA ILE A 2 16.80 -11.33 -24.73
C ILE A 2 15.60 -11.61 -23.83
N SER A 3 15.38 -12.89 -23.48
CA SER A 3 14.35 -13.26 -22.52
C SER A 3 14.72 -12.62 -21.18
N HIS A 4 13.95 -11.64 -20.75
CA HIS A 4 14.10 -11.09 -19.41
C HIS A 4 13.59 -12.15 -18.43
N PRO A 5 14.36 -12.51 -17.39
CA PRO A 5 13.91 -13.49 -16.40
C PRO A 5 12.59 -12.98 -15.78
N ASP A 6 11.59 -13.86 -15.70
CA ASP A 6 10.30 -13.52 -15.09
C ASP A 6 10.50 -13.27 -13.58
N ARG A 7 10.33 -12.01 -13.15
CA ARG A 7 10.48 -11.56 -11.77
C ARG A 7 9.14 -11.27 -11.10
N THR A 8 8.02 -11.71 -11.71
CA THR A 8 6.64 -11.42 -11.29
C THR A 8 6.33 -11.78 -9.83
N GLY A 9 7.10 -12.69 -9.22
CA GLY A 9 6.93 -13.10 -7.83
C GLY A 9 7.84 -12.42 -6.81
N LEU A 10 8.84 -11.62 -7.21
CA LEU A 10 9.84 -11.08 -6.28
C LEU A 10 9.35 -9.78 -5.64
N ILE A 11 9.07 -9.82 -4.33
CA ILE A 11 8.48 -8.69 -3.61
C ILE A 11 9.15 -8.50 -2.26
N ALA A 12 9.47 -7.25 -1.89
CA ALA A 12 9.86 -6.91 -0.54
C ALA A 12 9.05 -5.72 0.01
N LEU A 13 8.54 -5.89 1.24
CA LEU A 13 7.86 -4.83 2.00
C LEU A 13 8.75 -4.39 3.15
N LEU A 14 8.91 -3.07 3.30
CA LEU A 14 9.80 -2.48 4.28
C LEU A 14 9.07 -1.44 5.15
N GLY A 15 9.53 -1.29 6.38
CA GLY A 15 9.20 -0.13 7.20
C GLY A 15 9.92 1.13 6.73
N PRO A 16 9.80 2.27 7.43
CA PRO A 16 10.51 3.50 7.08
C PRO A 16 12.01 3.28 6.88
N GLN A 17 12.58 3.97 5.88
CA GLN A 17 14.01 3.94 5.58
C GLN A 17 14.60 5.30 5.96
N SER A 18 15.45 5.31 6.98
CA SER A 18 16.21 6.46 7.47
C SER A 18 17.67 6.03 7.70
N GLN A 19 18.33 6.48 8.77
CA GLN A 19 19.78 6.35 8.96
C GLN A 19 20.32 4.91 8.90
N THR A 20 19.49 3.91 9.22
CA THR A 20 19.80 2.47 9.04
C THR A 20 18.95 1.87 7.93
N ALA A 21 19.25 2.22 6.68
CA ALA A 21 18.52 1.72 5.53
C ALA A 21 18.73 0.20 5.35
N SER A 22 17.61 -0.52 5.28
CA SER A 22 17.52 -1.97 5.07
C SER A 22 17.24 -2.34 3.61
N VAL A 23 17.09 -1.35 2.72
CA VAL A 23 16.78 -1.53 1.30
C VAL A 23 17.82 -2.42 0.61
N ALA A 24 19.12 -2.19 0.85
CA ALA A 24 20.17 -3.02 0.28
C ALA A 24 20.05 -4.50 0.71
N MET A 25 19.67 -4.75 1.98
CA MET A 25 19.45 -6.12 2.46
C MET A 25 18.28 -6.80 1.75
N ALA A 26 17.18 -6.06 1.52
CA ALA A 26 16.01 -6.57 0.81
C ALA A 26 16.32 -6.85 -0.68
N VAL A 27 17.06 -5.96 -1.35
CA VAL A 27 17.51 -6.16 -2.73
C VAL A 27 18.38 -7.43 -2.83
N ASN A 28 19.36 -7.58 -1.94
CA ASN A 28 20.21 -8.76 -1.87
C ASN A 28 19.40 -10.04 -1.60
N ALA A 29 18.42 -9.98 -0.70
CA ALA A 29 17.56 -11.13 -0.38
C ALA A 29 16.68 -11.59 -1.55
N LEU A 30 16.32 -10.67 -2.46
CA LEU A 30 15.60 -11.01 -3.69
C LEU A 30 16.53 -11.56 -4.79
N GLY A 31 17.86 -11.45 -4.63
CA GLY A 31 18.83 -11.90 -5.64
C GLY A 31 18.71 -11.14 -6.96
N VAL A 32 18.39 -9.85 -6.89
CA VAL A 32 18.16 -9.01 -8.06
C VAL A 32 19.45 -8.29 -8.45
N ASP A 33 19.94 -8.61 -9.65
CA ASP A 33 21.03 -7.87 -10.30
C ASP A 33 20.50 -6.87 -11.34
N GLY A 34 21.31 -5.87 -11.65
CA GLY A 34 21.08 -4.86 -12.69
C GLY A 34 20.80 -3.46 -12.14
N SER A 35 20.52 -2.53 -13.06
CA SER A 35 20.07 -1.17 -12.71
C SER A 35 18.70 -1.21 -12.04
N ILE A 36 18.44 -0.20 -11.21
CA ILE A 36 17.24 -0.15 -10.38
C ILE A 36 16.42 1.09 -10.73
N GLY A 37 15.12 0.91 -10.96
CA GLY A 37 14.19 2.03 -11.09
C GLY A 37 13.70 2.50 -9.72
N ALA A 38 13.47 3.79 -9.56
CA ALA A 38 12.83 4.35 -8.37
C ALA A 38 11.52 5.06 -8.72
N ILE A 39 10.56 4.99 -7.82
CA ILE A 39 9.32 5.77 -7.84
C ILE A 39 9.25 6.56 -6.54
N THR A 40 9.57 7.86 -6.62
CA THR A 40 9.58 8.79 -5.48
C THR A 40 8.37 9.72 -5.40
N ALA A 41 7.33 9.46 -6.21
CA ALA A 41 6.12 10.27 -6.38
C ALA A 41 5.26 10.55 -5.11
N GLY A 42 5.67 10.05 -3.93
CA GLY A 42 5.03 10.36 -2.65
C GLY A 42 5.44 11.70 -2.04
N TRP A 43 6.57 12.29 -2.45
CA TRP A 43 7.10 13.57 -1.96
C TRP A 43 7.25 14.57 -3.11
N ARG A 44 6.29 15.49 -3.24
CA ARG A 44 6.18 16.41 -4.39
C ARG A 44 7.47 17.21 -4.66
N ASP A 45 8.10 17.70 -3.60
CA ASP A 45 9.25 18.61 -3.69
C ASP A 45 10.59 17.87 -3.62
N ALA A 46 10.58 16.54 -3.43
CA ALA A 46 11.77 15.69 -3.31
C ALA A 46 11.78 14.53 -4.32
N GLU A 47 10.90 14.56 -5.33
CA GLU A 47 11.01 13.61 -6.44
C GLU A 47 12.32 13.86 -7.20
N GLY A 48 13.01 12.79 -7.58
CA GLY A 48 14.34 12.85 -8.17
C GLY A 48 15.50 12.90 -7.17
N ASP A 49 15.25 13.06 -5.86
CA ASP A 49 16.31 12.99 -4.85
C ASP A 49 16.64 11.53 -4.50
N ILE A 50 17.44 10.90 -5.38
CA ILE A 50 17.87 9.51 -5.30
C ILE A 50 19.38 9.36 -5.01
N GLY A 51 20.06 10.47 -4.68
CA GLY A 51 21.52 10.48 -4.45
C GLY A 51 21.93 9.55 -3.31
N GLU A 52 21.33 9.73 -2.14
CA GLU A 52 21.57 8.87 -0.96
C GLU A 52 21.21 7.40 -1.24
N LEU A 53 20.14 7.18 -2.03
CA LEU A 53 19.69 5.83 -2.39
C LEU A 53 20.67 5.12 -3.33
N THR A 54 21.24 5.86 -4.29
CA THR A 54 22.25 5.36 -5.22
C THR A 54 23.54 5.00 -4.49
N GLU A 55 24.00 5.89 -3.61
CA GLU A 55 25.19 5.64 -2.78
C GLU A 55 25.00 4.42 -1.87
N HIS A 56 23.84 4.31 -1.22
CA HIS A 56 23.53 3.20 -0.33
C HIS A 56 23.46 1.85 -1.05
N LEU A 57 22.93 1.80 -2.27
CA LEU A 57 22.77 0.56 -3.02
C LEU A 57 24.01 0.15 -3.81
N GLY A 58 24.91 1.10 -4.11
CA GLY A 58 26.13 0.85 -4.88
C GLY A 58 25.88 0.44 -6.34
N VAL A 59 24.67 0.69 -6.85
CA VAL A 59 24.25 0.43 -8.23
C VAL A 59 23.54 1.65 -8.80
N GLU A 60 23.47 1.74 -10.12
CA GLU A 60 22.75 2.81 -10.80
C GLU A 60 21.25 2.76 -10.46
N VAL A 61 20.73 3.87 -9.95
CA VAL A 61 19.31 4.09 -9.70
C VAL A 61 18.80 5.17 -10.65
N THR A 62 17.67 4.91 -11.30
CA THR A 62 17.01 5.87 -12.20
C THR A 62 15.61 6.18 -11.69
N ASP A 63 15.29 7.44 -11.45
CA ASP A 63 13.92 7.83 -11.12
C ASP A 63 13.03 7.75 -12.37
N LEU A 64 11.88 7.12 -12.22
CA LEU A 64 10.85 7.04 -13.26
C LEU A 64 10.05 8.36 -13.36
N ALA A 65 10.25 9.32 -12.46
CA ALA A 65 9.67 10.66 -12.47
C ALA A 65 8.13 10.64 -12.61
N VAL A 66 7.49 9.70 -11.92
CA VAL A 66 6.06 9.40 -12.05
C VAL A 66 5.18 10.60 -11.71
N TYR A 67 5.55 11.40 -10.70
CA TYR A 67 4.79 12.58 -10.33
C TYR A 67 4.96 13.70 -11.37
N GLU A 68 6.19 14.02 -11.77
CA GLU A 68 6.49 15.04 -12.80
C GLU A 68 5.80 14.73 -14.14
N ARG A 69 5.87 13.48 -14.60
CA ARG A 69 5.17 13.02 -15.81
C ARG A 69 3.67 13.29 -15.74
N VAL A 70 3.05 13.04 -14.58
CA VAL A 70 1.62 13.33 -14.42
C VAL A 70 1.33 14.83 -14.41
N GLU A 71 2.19 15.67 -13.83
CA GLU A 71 2.01 17.12 -13.89
C GLU A 71 2.13 17.64 -15.33
N LYS A 72 3.07 17.10 -16.12
CA LYS A 72 3.18 17.37 -17.57
C LYS A 72 1.91 16.96 -18.32
N ILE A 73 1.36 15.77 -18.03
CA ILE A 73 0.07 15.32 -18.59
C ILE A 73 -1.05 16.31 -18.27
N PHE A 74 -1.14 16.77 -17.01
CA PHE A 74 -2.19 17.71 -16.60
C PHE A 74 -2.03 19.11 -17.20
N ALA A 75 -0.80 19.56 -17.42
CA ALA A 75 -0.52 20.82 -18.10
C ALA A 75 -0.96 20.76 -19.58
N LEU A 76 -0.69 19.64 -20.25
CA LEU A 76 -1.05 19.42 -21.66
C LEU A 76 -2.54 19.11 -21.87
N ASP A 77 -3.17 18.41 -20.92
CA ASP A 77 -4.58 17.99 -20.98
C ASP A 77 -5.39 18.52 -19.80
N VAL A 78 -5.80 19.79 -19.93
CA VAL A 78 -6.63 20.49 -18.93
C VAL A 78 -7.97 19.78 -18.72
N SER A 79 -8.52 19.12 -19.74
CA SER A 79 -9.79 18.39 -19.63
C SER A 79 -9.66 17.17 -18.72
N LEU A 80 -8.57 16.42 -18.86
CA LEU A 80 -8.23 15.29 -18.00
C LEU A 80 -7.96 15.75 -16.57
N PHE A 81 -7.25 16.86 -16.38
CA PHE A 81 -7.02 17.44 -15.05
C PHE A 81 -8.33 17.79 -14.33
N ARG A 82 -9.28 18.44 -15.02
CA ARG A 82 -10.61 18.78 -14.46
C ARG A 82 -11.40 17.53 -14.09
N ALA A 83 -11.43 16.53 -14.97
CA ALA A 83 -12.10 15.26 -14.71
C ALA A 83 -11.46 14.51 -13.53
N HIS A 84 -10.13 14.51 -13.43
CA HIS A 84 -9.39 13.91 -12.31
C HIS A 84 -9.78 14.59 -10.99
N ARG A 85 -9.83 15.92 -10.93
CA ARG A 85 -10.26 16.66 -9.74
C ARG A 85 -11.68 16.29 -9.32
N LYS A 86 -12.63 16.23 -10.27
CA LYS A 86 -14.01 15.80 -10.01
C LYS A 86 -14.06 14.39 -9.41
N ARG A 87 -13.28 13.44 -9.96
CA ARG A 87 -13.13 12.10 -9.40
C ARG A 87 -12.61 12.15 -7.96
N GLN A 88 -11.58 12.94 -7.68
CA GLN A 88 -11.03 13.08 -6.32
C GLN A 88 -12.07 13.60 -5.32
N ASP A 89 -12.92 14.52 -5.73
CA ASP A 89 -13.97 15.06 -4.86
C ASP A 89 -15.05 14.01 -4.55
N ILE A 90 -15.40 13.17 -5.52
CA ILE A 90 -16.30 12.02 -5.32
C ILE A 90 -15.68 11.00 -4.33
N LEU A 91 -14.41 10.63 -4.53
CA LEU A 91 -13.72 9.69 -3.62
C LEU A 91 -13.65 10.24 -2.19
N LYS A 92 -13.38 11.53 -2.01
CA LYS A 92 -13.41 12.19 -0.69
C LYS A 92 -14.81 12.13 -0.06
N GLN A 93 -15.87 12.34 -0.85
CA GLN A 93 -17.25 12.24 -0.37
C GLN A 93 -17.57 10.81 0.07
N LEU A 94 -17.22 9.80 -0.73
CA LEU A 94 -17.38 8.39 -0.36
C LEU A 94 -16.64 8.06 0.93
N GLN A 95 -15.40 8.52 1.09
CA GLN A 95 -14.62 8.30 2.31
C GLN A 95 -15.31 8.89 3.54
N ARG A 96 -15.89 10.08 3.44
CA ARG A 96 -16.63 10.71 4.55
C ARG A 96 -17.84 9.89 4.96
N LEU A 97 -18.64 9.42 4.01
CA LEU A 97 -19.83 8.61 4.29
C LEU A 97 -19.47 7.24 4.86
N TYR A 98 -18.40 6.63 4.35
CA TYR A 98 -17.86 5.38 4.88
C TYR A 98 -17.42 5.51 6.34
N ARG A 99 -16.68 6.58 6.69
CA ARG A 99 -16.22 6.85 8.07
C ARG A 99 -17.36 6.91 9.08
N VAL A 100 -18.48 7.53 8.73
CA VAL A 100 -19.66 7.62 9.60
C VAL A 100 -20.14 6.23 9.99
N ARG A 101 -20.28 5.32 9.01
CA ARG A 101 -20.75 3.95 9.25
C ARG A 101 -19.70 3.10 9.95
N LEU A 102 -18.43 3.28 9.60
CA LEU A 102 -17.31 2.56 10.17
C LEU A 102 -17.22 2.78 11.68
N ARG A 103 -17.30 4.05 12.12
CA ARG A 103 -17.20 4.40 13.54
C ARG A 103 -18.24 3.67 14.38
N SER A 104 -19.51 3.77 13.99
CA SER A 104 -20.61 3.13 14.72
C SER A 104 -20.47 1.60 14.78
N GLY A 105 -20.01 0.97 13.68
CA GLY A 105 -19.78 -0.47 13.64
C GLY A 105 -18.59 -0.93 14.49
N ALA A 106 -17.51 -0.15 14.51
CA ALA A 106 -16.34 -0.41 15.34
C ALA A 106 -16.69 -0.27 16.83
N ASP A 107 -17.41 0.79 17.20
CA ASP A 107 -17.87 1.01 18.57
C ASP A 107 -18.74 -0.14 19.10
N ALA A 108 -19.60 -0.72 18.25
CA ALA A 108 -20.36 -1.92 18.60
C ALA A 108 -19.45 -3.13 18.88
N CYS A 109 -18.41 -3.34 18.09
CA CYS A 109 -17.44 -4.41 18.32
C CYS A 109 -16.69 -4.21 19.65
N TYR A 110 -16.19 -3.00 19.92
CA TYR A 110 -15.49 -2.71 21.18
C TYR A 110 -16.38 -2.91 22.41
N ARG A 111 -17.66 -2.50 22.34
CA ARG A 111 -18.60 -2.73 23.43
C ARG A 111 -18.83 -4.23 23.68
N LEU A 112 -18.92 -5.04 22.63
CA LEU A 112 -19.08 -6.49 22.75
C LEU A 112 -17.80 -7.17 23.29
N MET A 113 -16.62 -6.68 22.94
CA MET A 113 -15.34 -7.22 23.44
C MET A 113 -15.16 -7.01 24.95
N LYS A 114 -15.75 -5.94 25.50
CA LYS A 114 -15.72 -5.62 26.94
C LYS A 114 -16.79 -6.33 27.77
N ARG A 115 -17.67 -7.12 27.14
CA ARG A 115 -18.72 -7.86 27.86
C ARG A 115 -18.13 -9.11 28.52
N SER A 116 -18.48 -9.31 29.79
CA SER A 116 -18.08 -10.47 30.59
C SER A 116 -19.20 -11.50 30.76
N GLU A 117 -20.42 -11.20 30.30
CA GLU A 117 -21.55 -12.13 30.36
C GLU A 117 -21.42 -13.23 29.28
N ASP A 118 -22.18 -14.33 29.43
CA ASP A 118 -22.24 -15.53 28.57
C ASP A 118 -21.25 -15.52 27.40
N ALA A 119 -20.07 -16.07 27.66
CA ALA A 119 -18.94 -15.98 26.75
C ALA A 119 -19.25 -16.58 25.37
N GLU A 120 -20.15 -17.56 25.25
CA GLU A 120 -20.50 -18.14 23.95
C GLU A 120 -21.40 -17.22 23.13
N LEU A 121 -22.47 -16.70 23.74
CA LEU A 121 -23.37 -15.76 23.07
C LEU A 121 -22.65 -14.47 22.68
N VAL A 122 -21.81 -13.91 23.56
CA VAL A 122 -21.00 -12.71 23.25
C VAL A 122 -20.05 -12.99 22.09
N ARG A 123 -19.37 -14.16 22.07
CA ARG A 123 -18.49 -14.54 20.94
C ARG A 123 -19.27 -14.65 19.63
N LEU A 124 -20.49 -15.19 19.64
CA LEU A 124 -21.35 -15.26 18.47
C LEU A 124 -21.71 -13.85 17.94
N GLN A 125 -22.18 -12.96 18.82
CA GLN A 125 -22.56 -11.60 18.44
C GLN A 125 -21.37 -10.78 17.93
N LEU A 126 -20.19 -10.91 18.57
CA LEU A 126 -18.98 -10.25 18.12
C LEU A 126 -18.54 -10.73 16.72
N ARG A 127 -18.67 -12.02 16.40
CA ARG A 127 -18.44 -12.52 15.03
C ARG A 127 -19.40 -11.90 14.02
N GLY A 128 -20.67 -11.74 14.38
CA GLY A 128 -21.68 -11.05 13.57
C GLY A 128 -21.31 -9.59 13.30
N ALA A 129 -20.97 -8.83 14.35
CA ALA A 129 -20.58 -7.42 14.23
C ALA A 129 -19.33 -7.21 13.35
N ILE A 130 -18.30 -8.05 13.52
CA ILE A 130 -17.10 -8.01 12.66
C ILE A 130 -17.44 -8.36 11.21
N SER A 131 -18.37 -9.29 10.99
CA SER A 131 -18.82 -9.65 9.63
C SER A 131 -19.55 -8.49 8.95
N GLN A 132 -20.31 -7.69 9.71
CA GLN A 132 -20.95 -6.47 9.21
C GLN A 132 -19.91 -5.40 8.83
N LEU A 133 -18.87 -5.20 9.65
CA LEU A 133 -17.75 -4.30 9.31
C LEU A 133 -17.05 -4.72 8.01
N ARG A 134 -16.77 -6.02 7.87
CA ARG A 134 -16.18 -6.56 6.64
C ARG A 134 -17.09 -6.37 5.42
N ALA A 135 -18.40 -6.50 5.59
CA ALA A 135 -19.36 -6.25 4.53
C ALA A 135 -19.38 -4.76 4.13
N LEU A 136 -19.27 -3.86 5.10
CA LEU A 136 -19.10 -2.42 4.86
C LEU A 136 -17.81 -2.14 4.06
N ASP A 137 -16.68 -2.72 4.43
CA ASP A 137 -15.41 -2.55 3.71
C ASP A 137 -15.49 -3.04 2.26
N ARG A 138 -16.07 -4.23 2.04
CA ARG A 138 -16.28 -4.77 0.68
C ARG A 138 -17.23 -3.90 -0.13
N PHE A 139 -18.26 -3.32 0.49
CA PHE A 139 -19.16 -2.39 -0.19
C PHE A 139 -18.39 -1.12 -0.60
N HIS A 140 -17.64 -0.51 0.32
CA HIS A 140 -16.84 0.69 0.06
C HIS A 140 -15.80 0.47 -1.04
N SER A 141 -15.05 -0.63 -0.97
CA SER A 141 -14.08 -1.02 -2.00
C SER A 141 -14.70 -1.12 -3.39
N ARG A 142 -15.90 -1.72 -3.50
CA ARG A 142 -16.63 -1.80 -4.78
C ARG A 142 -17.07 -0.43 -5.30
N GLN A 143 -17.46 0.50 -4.43
CA GLN A 143 -17.80 1.87 -4.83
C GLN A 143 -16.56 2.63 -5.34
N ILE A 144 -15.42 2.50 -4.66
CA ILE A 144 -14.15 3.08 -5.12
C ILE A 144 -13.76 2.53 -6.49
N ALA A 145 -13.78 1.20 -6.65
CA ALA A 145 -13.45 0.55 -7.93
C ALA A 145 -14.39 1.01 -9.06
N LYS A 146 -15.69 1.17 -8.77
CA LYS A 146 -16.66 1.71 -9.72
C LYS A 146 -16.28 3.12 -10.17
N VAL A 147 -16.03 4.04 -9.24
CA VAL A 147 -15.62 5.43 -9.53
C VAL A 147 -14.36 5.48 -10.39
N HIS A 148 -13.35 4.64 -10.09
CA HIS A 148 -12.14 4.55 -10.91
C HIS A 148 -12.45 4.07 -12.33
N SER A 149 -13.24 2.99 -12.47
CA SER A 149 -13.58 2.44 -13.78
C SER A 149 -14.45 3.38 -14.63
N GLU A 150 -15.36 4.12 -13.99
CA GLU A 150 -16.21 5.10 -14.67
C GLU A 150 -15.37 6.28 -15.16
N PHE A 151 -14.46 6.78 -14.32
CA PHE A 151 -13.51 7.81 -14.73
C PHE A 151 -12.66 7.38 -15.92
N GLU A 152 -12.04 6.19 -15.86
CA GLU A 152 -11.17 5.69 -16.93
C GLU A 152 -11.91 5.59 -18.27
N LYS A 153 -13.18 5.15 -18.24
CA LYS A 153 -14.05 5.08 -19.42
C LYS A 153 -14.50 6.45 -19.91
N GLU A 154 -15.00 7.31 -19.02
CA GLU A 154 -15.52 8.64 -19.35
C GLU A 154 -14.45 9.50 -20.03
N VAL A 155 -13.20 9.41 -19.57
CA VAL A 155 -12.10 10.21 -20.12
C VAL A 155 -11.32 9.49 -21.22
N ALA A 156 -11.67 8.24 -21.56
CA ALA A 156 -10.89 7.36 -22.44
C ALA A 156 -9.39 7.38 -22.09
N LEU A 157 -9.06 7.14 -20.82
CA LEU A 157 -7.74 7.44 -20.24
C LEU A 157 -6.58 6.82 -21.05
N ALA A 158 -6.74 5.57 -21.48
CA ALA A 158 -5.72 4.83 -22.23
C ALA A 158 -5.50 5.35 -23.66
N GLU A 159 -6.45 6.12 -24.20
CA GLU A 159 -6.38 6.69 -25.56
C GLU A 159 -5.78 8.10 -25.57
N ARG A 160 -5.65 8.74 -24.40
CA ARG A 160 -5.09 10.09 -24.27
C ARG A 160 -3.64 10.13 -24.75
N PRO A 161 -3.28 10.97 -25.74
CA PRO A 161 -1.93 10.98 -26.32
C PRO A 161 -0.81 11.14 -25.29
N ALA A 162 -0.89 12.15 -24.41
CA ALA A 162 0.13 12.40 -23.39
C ALA A 162 0.27 11.25 -22.38
N VAL A 163 -0.83 10.55 -22.07
CA VAL A 163 -0.79 9.36 -21.19
C VAL A 163 -0.07 8.21 -21.90
N ARG A 164 -0.41 7.95 -23.17
CA ARG A 164 0.20 6.88 -23.97
C ARG A 164 1.70 7.09 -24.17
N GLU A 165 2.10 8.32 -24.46
CA GLU A 165 3.51 8.71 -24.65
C GLU A 165 4.33 8.41 -23.40
N HIS A 166 3.96 8.96 -22.25
CA HIS A 166 4.69 8.73 -21.01
C HIS A 166 4.63 7.26 -20.54
N ARG A 167 3.54 6.54 -20.80
CA ARG A 167 3.48 5.10 -20.52
C ARG A 167 4.48 4.32 -21.38
N SER A 168 4.66 4.70 -22.64
CA SER A 168 5.63 4.07 -23.53
C SER A 168 7.06 4.32 -23.06
N GLU A 169 7.37 5.56 -22.69
CA GLU A 169 8.68 5.95 -22.15
C GLU A 169 9.01 5.19 -20.85
N ILE A 170 8.04 5.07 -19.94
CA ILE A 170 8.21 4.29 -18.71
C ILE A 170 8.43 2.80 -19.04
N ALA A 171 7.65 2.24 -19.97
CA ALA A 171 7.81 0.84 -20.37
C ALA A 171 9.20 0.54 -20.96
N GLU A 172 9.73 1.48 -21.76
CA GLU A 172 11.09 1.40 -22.30
C GLU A 172 12.14 1.43 -21.18
N GLN A 173 12.03 2.38 -20.25
CA GLN A 173 12.92 2.45 -19.07
C GLN A 173 12.88 1.14 -18.28
N LEU A 174 11.67 0.67 -17.94
CA LEU A 174 11.42 -0.56 -17.20
C LEU A 174 11.98 -1.81 -17.86
N SER A 175 12.11 -1.85 -19.19
CA SER A 175 12.62 -3.03 -19.89
C SER A 175 14.05 -3.38 -19.50
N SER A 176 14.86 -2.37 -19.15
CA SER A 176 16.28 -2.55 -18.78
C SER A 176 16.52 -2.79 -17.29
N LEU A 177 15.49 -2.63 -16.45
CA LEU A 177 15.64 -2.59 -15.00
C LEU A 177 15.57 -3.98 -14.37
N GLY A 178 16.42 -4.20 -13.38
CA GLY A 178 16.40 -5.40 -12.56
C GLY A 178 15.27 -5.39 -11.53
N ALA A 179 15.06 -4.25 -10.87
CA ALA A 179 14.02 -4.07 -9.86
C ALA A 179 13.45 -2.65 -9.92
N VAL A 180 12.29 -2.48 -9.28
CA VAL A 180 11.66 -1.18 -9.08
C VAL A 180 11.42 -0.95 -7.59
N LEU A 181 11.96 0.15 -7.09
CA LEU A 181 11.77 0.68 -5.76
C LEU A 181 10.56 1.60 -5.74
N ILE A 182 9.67 1.43 -4.77
CA ILE A 182 8.52 2.32 -4.54
C ILE A 182 8.69 2.97 -3.18
N ALA A 183 9.00 4.26 -3.20
CA ALA A 183 9.31 5.01 -2.00
C ALA A 183 8.08 5.35 -1.15
N GLY A 184 8.36 5.87 0.05
CA GLY A 184 7.36 6.44 0.94
C GLY A 184 6.77 7.77 0.46
N GLY A 185 6.07 8.45 1.37
CA GLY A 185 5.43 9.76 1.14
C GLY A 185 3.92 9.72 1.29
N HIS A 186 3.21 10.66 0.65
CA HIS A 186 1.76 10.75 0.79
C HIS A 186 1.06 9.66 -0.03
N VAL A 187 0.61 8.59 0.64
CA VAL A 187 0.03 7.38 0.01
C VAL A 187 -1.09 7.66 -1.01
N ALA A 188 -2.00 8.62 -0.73
CA ALA A 188 -3.07 8.95 -1.67
C ALA A 188 -2.57 9.62 -2.95
N VAL A 189 -1.50 10.42 -2.87
CA VAL A 189 -0.88 11.05 -4.05
C VAL A 189 -0.20 9.97 -4.88
N LEU A 190 0.64 9.16 -4.24
CA LEU A 190 1.35 8.05 -4.90
C LEU A 190 0.36 7.09 -5.59
N ALA A 191 -0.69 6.64 -4.92
CA ALA A 191 -1.73 5.78 -5.51
C ALA A 191 -2.44 6.45 -6.70
N SER A 192 -2.75 7.74 -6.60
CA SER A 192 -3.37 8.51 -7.68
C SER A 192 -2.48 8.61 -8.91
N ARG A 193 -1.17 8.87 -8.75
CA ARG A 193 -0.22 8.99 -9.87
C ARG A 193 0.02 7.64 -10.54
N LEU A 194 0.28 6.60 -9.75
CA LEU A 194 0.46 5.23 -10.25
C LEU A 194 -0.75 4.75 -11.05
N ARG A 195 -1.98 5.05 -10.59
CA ARG A 195 -3.20 4.68 -11.29
C ARG A 195 -3.35 5.42 -12.62
N LEU A 196 -3.06 6.73 -12.66
CA LEU A 196 -3.22 7.51 -13.90
C LEU A 196 -2.33 6.99 -15.04
N LEU A 197 -1.13 6.53 -14.70
CA LEU A 197 -0.19 5.92 -15.65
C LEU A 197 -0.39 4.41 -15.83
N GLY A 198 -1.34 3.78 -15.13
CA GLY A 198 -1.55 2.32 -15.15
C GLY A 198 -0.28 1.55 -14.84
N MET A 199 0.39 1.95 -13.77
CA MET A 199 1.63 1.32 -13.32
C MET A 199 1.42 -0.11 -12.84
N ARG A 200 0.19 -0.50 -12.50
CA ARG A 200 -0.14 -1.88 -12.15
C ARG A 200 0.20 -2.85 -13.28
N GLU A 201 -0.14 -2.49 -14.51
CA GLU A 201 0.18 -3.32 -15.68
C GLU A 201 1.67 -3.23 -16.03
N LEU A 202 2.26 -2.03 -15.97
CA LEU A 202 3.66 -1.80 -16.32
C LEU A 202 4.64 -2.52 -15.39
N LEU A 203 4.30 -2.64 -14.10
CA LEU A 203 5.13 -3.27 -13.07
C LEU A 203 4.90 -4.78 -12.92
N ALA A 204 4.02 -5.39 -13.73
CA ALA A 204 3.59 -6.77 -13.52
C ALA A 204 4.72 -7.80 -13.62
N GLY A 205 5.74 -7.54 -14.44
CA GLY A 205 6.88 -8.45 -14.67
C GLY A 205 8.12 -8.17 -13.80
N HIS A 206 8.07 -7.16 -12.94
CA HIS A 206 9.26 -6.65 -12.24
C HIS A 206 9.32 -7.11 -10.78
N ALA A 207 10.55 -7.21 -10.27
CA ALA A 207 10.78 -7.32 -8.84
C ALA A 207 10.46 -5.97 -8.18
N LEU A 208 9.62 -5.99 -7.12
CA LEU A 208 9.14 -4.78 -6.48
C LEU A 208 9.58 -4.72 -5.03
N ILE A 209 10.19 -3.61 -4.65
CA ILE A 209 10.59 -3.33 -3.28
C ILE A 209 9.92 -2.01 -2.90
N GLY A 210 9.34 -1.92 -1.72
CA GLY A 210 8.83 -0.63 -1.29
C GLY A 210 8.67 -0.51 0.19
N TRP A 211 8.78 0.74 0.64
CA TRP A 211 8.76 1.11 2.05
C TRP A 211 7.67 2.12 2.33
N SER A 212 7.23 2.18 3.58
CA SER A 212 6.22 3.16 4.01
C SER A 212 4.97 3.13 3.10
N ALA A 213 4.62 4.24 2.45
CA ALA A 213 3.49 4.30 1.52
C ALA A 213 3.65 3.35 0.32
N GLY A 214 4.88 3.12 -0.18
CA GLY A 214 5.15 2.15 -1.23
C GLY A 214 4.86 0.72 -0.78
N ALA A 215 5.22 0.37 0.46
CA ALA A 215 4.86 -0.92 1.06
C ALA A 215 3.33 -1.12 1.11
N MET A 216 2.61 -0.09 1.55
CA MET A 216 1.14 -0.10 1.59
C MET A 216 0.55 -0.28 0.19
N ILE A 217 1.10 0.41 -0.82
CA ILE A 217 0.60 0.39 -2.19
C ILE A 217 0.75 -0.94 -2.89
N MET A 218 1.78 -1.72 -2.56
CA MET A 218 1.94 -3.04 -3.15
C MET A 218 0.89 -4.05 -2.65
N THR A 219 0.19 -3.78 -1.56
CA THR A 219 -0.84 -4.69 -1.03
C THR A 219 -2.17 -4.62 -1.81
N ASP A 220 -3.13 -5.48 -1.46
CA ASP A 220 -4.48 -5.45 -2.06
C ASP A 220 -5.26 -4.18 -1.66
N GLN A 221 -5.04 -3.69 -0.43
CA GLN A 221 -5.87 -2.67 0.21
C GLN A 221 -5.04 -1.59 0.87
N LEU A 222 -5.30 -0.32 0.53
CA LEU A 222 -4.66 0.82 1.19
C LEU A 222 -5.42 1.14 2.47
N VAL A 223 -4.87 0.72 3.61
CA VAL A 223 -5.46 0.97 4.93
C VAL A 223 -4.77 2.17 5.58
N LEU A 224 -5.53 3.24 5.87
CA LEU A 224 -5.06 4.34 6.71
C LEU A 224 -5.27 3.98 8.18
N PHE A 225 -4.22 4.09 8.98
CA PHE A 225 -4.27 3.79 10.39
C PHE A 225 -3.54 4.88 11.18
N HIS A 226 -4.15 5.35 12.27
CA HIS A 226 -3.51 6.23 13.23
C HIS A 226 -4.32 6.31 14.54
N ASP A 227 -3.78 5.72 15.61
CA ASP A 227 -4.37 5.82 16.95
C ASP A 227 -3.93 7.10 17.66
N LYS A 228 -2.71 7.58 17.38
CA LYS A 228 -2.05 8.69 18.08
C LYS A 228 -2.27 10.06 17.40
N ALA A 229 -3.43 10.29 16.78
CA ALA A 229 -3.74 11.56 16.12
C ALA A 229 -4.14 12.66 17.13
N PRO A 230 -3.85 13.95 16.86
CA PRO A 230 -4.27 15.06 17.73
C PRO A 230 -5.78 15.15 17.97
N GLN A 231 -6.61 14.68 17.03
CA GLN A 231 -8.07 14.64 17.16
C GLN A 231 -8.61 13.35 17.83
N GLY A 232 -7.72 12.59 18.47
CA GLY A 232 -8.05 11.30 19.07
C GLY A 232 -8.01 10.13 18.08
N ARG A 233 -8.26 8.93 18.62
CA ARG A 233 -8.17 7.65 17.92
C ARG A 233 -9.03 7.62 16.65
N ARG A 234 -8.47 7.15 15.54
CA ARG A 234 -9.20 6.89 14.29
C ARG A 234 -9.19 5.41 13.97
N GLU A 235 -10.37 4.87 13.69
CA GLU A 235 -10.48 3.48 13.23
C GLU A 235 -9.69 3.28 11.93
N PRO A 236 -9.00 2.15 11.74
CA PRO A 236 -8.32 1.86 10.47
C PRO A 236 -9.31 1.95 9.29
N GLU A 237 -8.99 2.74 8.28
CA GLU A 237 -9.89 3.06 7.19
C GLU A 237 -9.38 2.49 5.89
N LEU A 238 -10.26 1.86 5.10
CA LEU A 238 -9.94 1.57 3.71
C LEU A 238 -9.97 2.87 2.90
N LEU A 239 -8.84 3.28 2.34
CA LEU A 239 -8.69 4.46 1.50
C LEU A 239 -8.94 4.16 0.02
N ASP A 240 -8.28 3.12 -0.50
CA ASP A 240 -8.32 2.71 -1.90
C ASP A 240 -7.86 1.25 -2.04
N VAL A 241 -7.80 0.75 -3.26
CA VAL A 241 -7.15 -0.51 -3.62
C VAL A 241 -5.71 -0.26 -4.03
N GLY A 242 -4.80 -1.15 -3.63
CA GLY A 242 -3.40 -1.10 -4.04
C GLY A 242 -3.15 -1.82 -5.38
N LEU A 243 -1.89 -2.13 -5.65
CA LEU A 243 -1.45 -2.85 -6.84
C LEU A 243 -1.81 -4.35 -6.77
N GLY A 244 -1.98 -4.90 -5.56
CA GLY A 244 -2.29 -6.31 -5.33
C GLY A 244 -1.12 -7.24 -5.69
N ARG A 245 0.11 -6.81 -5.41
CA ARG A 245 1.33 -7.59 -5.62
C ARG A 245 1.64 -8.41 -4.36
N ALA A 246 1.61 -7.77 -3.20
CA ALA A 246 1.67 -8.43 -1.91
C ALA A 246 0.26 -8.77 -1.43
N SER A 247 -0.31 -9.85 -1.96
CA SER A 247 -1.68 -10.26 -1.65
C SER A 247 -1.83 -10.79 -0.22
N ARG A 248 -3.04 -10.65 0.35
CA ARG A 248 -3.39 -11.09 1.71
C ARG A 248 -2.47 -10.48 2.79
N ILE A 249 -1.98 -9.27 2.56
CA ILE A 249 -1.20 -8.49 3.51
C ILE A 249 -1.85 -7.12 3.71
N VAL A 250 -1.85 -6.64 4.94
CA VAL A 250 -2.05 -5.22 5.27
C VAL A 250 -0.75 -4.73 5.87
N ALA A 251 -0.01 -3.91 5.11
CA ALA A 251 1.26 -3.34 5.56
C ALA A 251 1.00 -2.15 6.50
N LEU A 252 1.62 -2.18 7.68
CA LEU A 252 1.50 -1.17 8.72
C LEU A 252 2.88 -0.56 9.01
N PRO A 253 3.41 0.29 8.11
CA PRO A 253 4.69 0.95 8.32
C PRO A 253 4.64 1.94 9.50
N ALA A 254 5.75 2.08 10.22
CA ALA A 254 5.86 2.90 11.42
C ALA A 254 4.79 2.56 12.48
N ALA A 255 4.52 1.27 12.67
CA ALA A 255 3.47 0.78 13.55
C ALA A 255 3.59 1.33 14.98
N THR A 256 4.79 1.32 15.57
CA THR A 256 5.02 1.78 16.95
C THR A 256 4.74 3.27 17.13
N GLN A 257 4.98 4.07 16.08
CA GLN A 257 4.71 5.51 16.07
C GLN A 257 3.23 5.83 15.81
N ARG A 258 2.53 4.99 15.06
CA ARG A 258 1.18 5.29 14.56
C ARG A 258 0.05 4.56 15.29
N LEU A 259 0.33 3.42 15.90
CA LEU A 259 -0.63 2.58 16.61
C LEU A 259 -0.36 2.58 18.11
N ASP A 260 -1.41 2.34 18.89
CA ASP A 260 -1.28 2.00 20.29
C ASP A 260 -1.12 0.48 20.44
N LEU A 261 0.15 0.04 20.46
CA LEU A 261 0.48 -1.38 20.48
C LEU A 261 0.15 -2.08 21.81
N GLY A 262 -0.25 -1.33 22.85
CA GLY A 262 -0.70 -1.90 24.13
C GLY A 262 -2.20 -2.18 24.20
N GLN A 263 -2.98 -1.79 23.19
CA GLN A 263 -4.44 -1.96 23.18
C GLN A 263 -4.83 -3.23 22.41
N ASP A 264 -4.71 -4.38 23.07
CA ASP A 264 -4.97 -5.70 22.47
C ASP A 264 -6.34 -5.79 21.78
N ASP A 265 -7.39 -5.21 22.34
CA ASP A 265 -8.72 -5.21 21.74
C ASP A 265 -8.76 -4.51 20.36
N HIS A 266 -8.02 -3.40 20.22
CA HIS A 266 -7.99 -2.65 18.95
C HIS A 266 -7.21 -3.42 17.89
N LEU A 267 -6.05 -3.95 18.28
CA LEU A 267 -5.24 -4.79 17.43
C LEU A 267 -5.99 -6.07 17.02
N ALA A 268 -6.73 -6.67 17.95
CA ALA A 268 -7.56 -7.85 17.72
C ALA A 268 -8.70 -7.55 16.75
N LEU A 269 -9.41 -6.42 16.92
CA LEU A 269 -10.44 -6.00 15.98
C LEU A 269 -9.85 -5.78 14.59
N MET A 270 -8.72 -5.09 14.49
CA MET A 270 -8.02 -4.85 13.22
C MET A 270 -7.65 -6.17 12.52
N ALA A 271 -6.96 -7.07 13.21
CA ALA A 271 -6.56 -8.36 12.66
C ALA A 271 -7.78 -9.21 12.25
N ARG A 272 -8.82 -9.24 13.08
CA ARG A 272 -10.05 -9.99 12.78
C ARG A 272 -10.84 -9.35 11.66
N ARG A 273 -10.86 -8.03 11.51
CA ARG A 273 -11.56 -7.33 10.44
C ARG A 273 -10.91 -7.61 9.09
N PHE A 274 -9.59 -7.45 8.98
CA PHE A 274 -8.88 -7.62 7.71
C PHE A 274 -8.58 -9.07 7.31
N ALA A 275 -8.77 -10.06 8.21
CA ALA A 275 -8.56 -11.45 7.82
C ALA A 275 -9.46 -11.85 6.62
N PRO A 276 -8.95 -12.62 5.64
CA PRO A 276 -7.75 -13.47 5.73
C PRO A 276 -6.41 -12.75 5.54
N ALA A 277 -6.39 -11.44 5.25
CA ALA A 277 -5.14 -10.70 5.17
C ALA A 277 -4.43 -10.64 6.53
N SER A 278 -3.09 -10.76 6.51
CA SER A 278 -2.24 -10.62 7.68
C SER A 278 -1.83 -9.15 7.86
N CYS A 279 -2.12 -8.58 9.02
CA CYS A 279 -1.64 -7.25 9.39
C CYS A 279 -0.18 -7.34 9.86
N LEU A 280 0.73 -6.75 9.10
CA LEU A 280 2.17 -6.76 9.37
C LEU A 280 2.65 -5.38 9.83
N ALA A 281 3.11 -5.30 11.07
CA ALA A 281 3.81 -4.15 11.61
C ALA A 281 5.25 -4.14 11.07
N LEU A 282 5.62 -3.00 10.48
CA LEU A 282 6.90 -2.75 9.83
C LEU A 282 7.48 -1.43 10.37
N ASP A 283 8.21 -1.49 11.46
CA ASP A 283 8.93 -0.34 12.02
C ASP A 283 10.23 -0.06 11.25
N GLU A 284 10.99 0.95 11.66
CA GLU A 284 12.26 1.31 11.00
C GLU A 284 13.20 0.10 10.93
N SER A 285 13.83 -0.10 9.76
CA SER A 285 14.70 -1.26 9.44
C SER A 285 14.00 -2.63 9.36
N ASP A 286 12.69 -2.72 9.63
CA ASP A 286 11.94 -3.95 9.43
C ASP A 286 11.75 -4.21 7.93
N TRP A 287 11.92 -5.46 7.50
CA TRP A 287 11.66 -5.84 6.13
C TRP A 287 11.30 -7.32 6.00
N ILE A 288 10.58 -7.63 4.95
CA ILE A 288 10.15 -8.99 4.62
C ILE A 288 10.07 -9.16 3.11
N ALA A 289 10.58 -10.28 2.62
CA ALA A 289 10.74 -10.56 1.20
C ALA A 289 10.19 -11.93 0.82
N TRP A 290 9.57 -12.01 -0.36
CA TRP A 290 8.98 -13.21 -0.91
C TRP A 290 9.43 -13.46 -2.35
N SER A 291 9.39 -14.73 -2.72
CA SER A 291 9.30 -15.16 -4.11
C SER A 291 7.98 -15.91 -4.28
N HIS A 292 7.07 -15.32 -5.05
CA HIS A 292 5.69 -15.75 -5.16
C HIS A 292 5.06 -15.84 -3.76
N ASP A 293 4.56 -17.01 -3.36
CA ASP A 293 3.99 -17.23 -2.02
C ASP A 293 5.03 -17.70 -0.99
N ARG A 294 6.30 -17.91 -1.39
CA ARG A 294 7.36 -18.40 -0.51
C ARG A 294 8.07 -17.23 0.17
N LEU A 295 8.02 -17.21 1.51
CA LEU A 295 8.81 -16.30 2.33
C LEU A 295 10.31 -16.62 2.15
N LEU A 296 11.09 -15.66 1.67
CA LEU A 296 12.54 -15.79 1.50
C LEU A 296 13.27 -15.41 2.78
N ALA A 297 12.94 -14.23 3.32
CA ALA A 297 13.58 -13.68 4.51
C ALA A 297 12.66 -12.65 5.17
N ALA A 298 12.84 -12.48 6.48
CA ALA A 298 12.19 -11.45 7.26
C ALA A 298 13.11 -10.99 8.39
N ARG A 299 13.06 -9.71 8.73
CA ARG A 299 13.78 -9.11 9.85
C ARG A 299 12.85 -8.14 10.58
N GLY A 300 12.72 -8.33 11.90
CA GLY A 300 12.01 -7.41 12.79
C GLY A 300 10.47 -7.35 12.64
N VAL A 301 9.94 -7.84 11.51
CA VAL A 301 8.50 -7.81 11.20
C VAL A 301 7.68 -8.56 12.23
N ARG A 302 6.58 -7.92 12.66
CA ARG A 302 5.63 -8.51 13.62
C ARG A 302 4.25 -8.62 12.99
N ARG A 303 3.63 -9.81 13.09
CA ARG A 303 2.23 -10.04 12.72
C ARG A 303 1.33 -9.77 13.91
N ILE A 304 0.24 -9.03 13.68
CA ILE A 304 -0.82 -8.86 14.67
C ILE A 304 -1.73 -10.09 14.62
N LYS A 305 -1.80 -10.84 15.73
CA LYS A 305 -2.66 -12.02 15.86
C LYS A 305 -4.13 -11.62 16.09
N ARG A 306 -5.03 -12.60 15.95
CA ARG A 306 -6.48 -12.40 16.13
C ARG A 306 -6.88 -11.98 17.55
N ASN A 307 -6.00 -12.19 18.53
CA ASN A 307 -6.14 -11.77 19.92
C ASN A 307 -5.42 -10.44 20.22
N GLY A 308 -4.91 -9.73 19.21
CA GLY A 308 -4.23 -8.44 19.36
C GLY A 308 -2.73 -8.55 19.59
N VAL A 309 -2.25 -9.67 20.12
CA VAL A 309 -0.84 -9.89 20.42
C VAL A 309 0.03 -9.87 19.16
N LEU A 310 1.17 -9.20 19.25
CA LEU A 310 2.21 -9.20 18.22
C LEU A 310 3.06 -10.47 18.29
N ALA A 311 3.39 -11.06 17.14
CA ALA A 311 4.37 -12.13 17.06
C ALA A 311 5.34 -11.92 15.91
N GLY A 312 6.62 -12.21 16.15
CA GLY A 312 7.65 -12.16 15.11
C GLY A 312 7.32 -13.05 13.93
N VAL A 313 7.63 -12.56 12.73
CA VAL A 313 7.59 -13.33 11.49
C VAL A 313 9.02 -13.72 11.18
N ASN A 314 9.29 -15.03 11.19
CA ASN A 314 10.58 -15.58 10.80
C ASN A 314 10.38 -16.40 9.52
N ALA A 315 11.40 -16.43 8.66
CA ALA A 315 11.49 -17.46 7.64
C ALA A 315 11.59 -18.81 8.37
N GLY A 316 10.55 -19.64 8.25
CA GLY A 316 10.61 -21.03 8.70
C GLY A 316 11.53 -21.82 7.76
N ALA A 317 12.38 -22.66 8.34
CA ALA A 317 13.32 -23.57 7.69
C ALA A 317 12.74 -24.31 6.47
#